data_AF-A0A0D0IXP6-F1
#
_entry.id   AF-A0A0D0IXP6-F1
#
_cell.length_a   1.000
_cell.length_b   1.000
_cell.length_c   1.000
_cell.angle_alpha   90.00
_cell.angle_beta   90.00
_cell.angle_gamma   90.00
#
_symmetry.space_group_name_H-M   'P 1'
#
loop_
_entity.id
_entity.type
_entity.pdbx_description
1 polymer ?
#
loop_
_entity_poly.entity_id
_entity_poly.type
_entity_poly.pdbx_seq_one_letter_code
_entity_poly.pdbx_strand_id
1 'polypeptide(L)'
;MYNLYTKFVKILEICKQFSENLVNESGNVPRRGPVPKFSDLEVVALSLTAETESIDSEKWLSYRLNQKDWKPTFIPFAKARKRIETIFSQLTDQFLVIRNYAKITNGLFARIIGKISALTILQYVNFINDKPIGRIKYALN
;
A
#
# COMPACT_ATOMS: atom_id res chain seq x y z
N MET A 1 25.77 14.63 -9.91
CA MET A 1 24.57 13.77 -10.06
C MET A 1 24.56 12.77 -8.92
N TYR A 2 23.61 12.84 -8.01
CA TYR A 2 23.46 11.80 -6.99
C TYR A 2 23.04 10.50 -7.68
N ASN A 3 23.87 9.47 -7.60
CA ASN A 3 23.60 8.15 -8.17
C ASN A 3 22.39 7.55 -7.45
N LEU A 4 21.43 6.98 -8.18
CA LEU A 4 20.26 6.28 -7.64
C LEU A 4 20.69 5.26 -6.55
N TYR A 5 21.82 4.60 -6.79
CA TYR A 5 22.42 3.67 -5.84
C TYR A 5 22.82 4.34 -4.51
N THR A 6 23.42 5.53 -4.53
CA THR A 6 23.84 6.20 -3.29
C THR A 6 22.65 6.74 -2.49
N LYS A 7 21.56 7.10 -3.17
CA LYS A 7 20.28 7.43 -2.51
C LYS A 7 19.64 6.20 -1.88
N PHE A 8 19.59 5.08 -2.62
CA PHE A 8 19.09 3.81 -2.12
C PHE A 8 19.85 3.33 -0.88
N VAL A 9 21.19 3.34 -0.91
CA VAL A 9 22.01 2.92 0.23
C VAL A 9 21.73 3.78 1.48
N LYS A 10 21.63 5.10 1.31
CA LYS A 10 21.28 6.01 2.43
C LYS A 10 19.89 5.70 3.01
N ILE A 11 18.91 5.46 2.16
CA ILE A 11 17.54 5.13 2.61
C ILE A 11 17.52 3.76 3.30
N LEU A 12 18.25 2.77 2.77
CA LEU A 12 18.35 1.45 3.39
C LEU A 12 18.99 1.51 4.79
N GLU A 13 20.02 2.33 4.95
CA GLU A 13 20.68 2.54 6.24
C GLU A 13 19.71 3.17 7.27
N ILE A 14 18.92 4.14 6.84
CA ILE A 14 17.84 4.72 7.66
C ILE A 14 16.81 3.64 8.01
N CYS A 15 16.36 2.84 7.04
CA CYS A 15 15.39 1.77 7.31
C CYS A 15 15.91 0.74 8.32
N LYS A 16 17.22 0.42 8.29
CA LYS A 16 17.86 -0.48 9.26
C LYS A 16 17.84 0.10 10.68
N GLN A 17 18.13 1.38 10.85
CA GLN A 17 18.08 2.05 12.16
C GLN A 17 16.68 1.98 12.80
N PHE A 18 15.63 2.06 11.99
CA PHE A 18 14.24 2.01 12.49
C PHE A 18 13.71 0.59 12.75
N SER A 19 14.34 -0.45 12.21
CA SER A 19 13.76 -1.80 12.20
C SER A 19 14.49 -2.82 13.06
N GLU A 20 15.45 -2.42 13.90
CA GLU A 20 16.33 -3.32 14.67
C GLU A 20 15.57 -4.45 15.41
N ASN A 21 14.37 -4.18 15.93
CA ASN A 21 13.56 -5.17 16.68
C ASN A 21 12.48 -5.89 15.84
N LEU A 22 12.34 -5.54 14.56
CA LEU A 22 11.24 -6.00 13.69
C LEU A 22 11.69 -7.00 12.62
N VAL A 23 12.99 -7.05 12.32
CA VAL A 23 13.55 -7.88 11.26
C VAL A 23 14.72 -8.71 11.78
N ASN A 24 15.00 -9.82 11.11
CA ASN A 24 16.19 -10.62 11.38
C ASN A 24 17.47 -9.95 10.86
N GLU A 25 18.63 -10.55 11.13
CA GLU A 25 19.94 -10.07 10.66
C GLU A 25 20.02 -9.89 9.14
N SER A 26 19.19 -10.61 8.39
CA SER A 26 19.08 -10.51 6.93
C SER A 26 18.09 -9.44 6.45
N GLY A 27 17.50 -8.63 7.35
CA GLY A 27 16.55 -7.57 6.99
C GLY A 27 15.15 -8.04 6.61
N ASN A 28 14.75 -9.26 7.02
CA ASN A 28 13.43 -9.83 6.76
C ASN A 28 12.57 -9.91 8.02
N VAL A 29 11.27 -9.70 7.87
CA VAL A 29 10.31 -9.93 8.94
C VAL A 29 10.21 -11.44 9.21
N PRO A 30 10.26 -11.90 10.47
CA PRO A 30 10.17 -13.31 10.79
C PRO A 30 8.88 -13.93 10.25
N ARG A 31 9.02 -14.91 9.35
CA ARG A 31 7.90 -15.61 8.72
C ARG A 31 8.26 -17.06 8.42
N ARG A 32 7.25 -17.92 8.34
CA ARG A 32 7.43 -19.32 7.93
C ARG A 32 7.52 -19.41 6.41
N GLY A 33 8.53 -20.11 5.89
CA GLY A 33 8.68 -20.41 4.47
C GLY A 33 10.06 -20.06 3.90
N PRO A 34 10.26 -20.17 2.58
CA PRO A 34 11.53 -19.87 1.92
C PRO A 34 11.94 -18.41 2.08
N VAL A 35 13.23 -18.19 2.37
CA VAL A 35 13.80 -16.83 2.43
C VAL A 35 13.88 -16.26 1.01
N PRO A 36 13.38 -15.04 0.77
CA PRO A 36 13.47 -14.41 -0.56
C PRO A 36 14.89 -14.02 -0.92
N LYS A 37 15.10 -13.81 -2.23
CA LYS A 37 16.37 -13.28 -2.76
C LYS A 37 16.61 -11.79 -2.45
N PHE A 38 15.55 -11.03 -2.17
CA PHE A 38 15.60 -9.60 -1.84
C PHE A 38 14.97 -9.42 -0.46
N SER A 39 15.67 -8.76 0.46
CA SER A 39 15.17 -8.61 1.83
C SER A 39 13.98 -7.66 1.89
N ASP A 40 13.10 -7.87 2.86
CA ASP A 40 11.93 -7.02 3.06
C ASP A 40 12.34 -5.54 3.26
N LEU A 41 13.45 -5.29 3.97
CA LEU A 41 14.03 -3.95 4.11
C LEU A 41 14.53 -3.35 2.80
N GLU A 42 15.19 -4.14 1.95
CA GLU A 42 15.63 -3.65 0.65
C GLU A 42 14.45 -3.34 -0.26
N VAL A 43 13.36 -4.12 -0.19
CA VAL A 43 12.12 -3.82 -0.91
C VAL A 43 11.54 -2.47 -0.45
N VAL A 44 11.45 -2.24 0.87
CA VAL A 44 10.97 -0.98 1.44
C VAL A 44 11.85 0.19 1.04
N ALA A 45 13.17 0.05 1.16
CA ALA A 45 14.13 1.08 0.78
C ALA A 45 14.05 1.39 -0.72
N LEU A 46 13.84 0.39 -1.57
CA LEU A 46 13.69 0.56 -3.01
C LEU A 46 12.39 1.31 -3.35
N SER A 47 11.28 0.99 -2.69
CA SER A 47 10.01 1.71 -2.84
C SER A 47 10.13 3.18 -2.41
N LEU A 48 10.77 3.44 -1.27
CA LEU A 48 11.02 4.81 -0.79
C LEU A 48 11.93 5.58 -1.76
N THR A 49 12.97 4.94 -2.28
CA THR A 49 13.87 5.55 -3.27
C THR A 49 13.13 5.86 -4.57
N ALA A 50 12.27 4.96 -5.03
CA ALA A 50 11.45 5.18 -6.23
C ALA A 50 10.49 6.37 -6.04
N GLU A 51 9.85 6.48 -4.87
CA GLU A 51 8.99 7.63 -4.52
C GLU A 51 9.79 8.94 -4.51
N THR A 52 11.01 8.94 -3.93
CA THR A 52 11.86 10.14 -3.90
C THR A 52 12.32 10.60 -5.28
N GLU A 53 12.39 9.69 -6.26
CA GLU A 53 12.73 10.00 -7.65
C GLU A 53 11.50 10.17 -8.54
N SER A 54 10.29 10.20 -7.97
CA SER A 54 9.02 10.27 -8.71
C SER A 54 8.88 9.18 -9.79
N ILE A 55 9.38 7.97 -9.50
CA ILE A 55 9.24 6.82 -10.40
C ILE A 55 7.89 6.17 -10.11
N ASP A 56 6.93 6.38 -11.01
CA ASP A 56 5.54 5.98 -10.84
C ASP A 56 5.34 4.47 -10.54
N SER A 57 4.36 4.22 -9.68
CA SER A 57 3.90 2.91 -9.20
C SER A 57 3.47 1.93 -10.31
N GLU A 58 3.21 2.41 -11.53
CA GLU A 58 2.88 1.59 -12.69
C GLU A 58 4.03 0.65 -13.10
N LYS A 59 5.29 1.04 -12.86
CA LYS A 59 6.45 0.19 -13.12
C LYS A 59 6.49 -1.04 -12.20
N TRP A 60 5.94 -0.97 -10.99
CA TRP A 60 5.78 -2.13 -10.11
C TRP A 60 4.73 -3.13 -10.61
N LEU A 61 3.70 -2.65 -11.30
CA LEU A 61 2.74 -3.53 -11.98
C LEU A 61 3.43 -4.32 -13.12
N SER A 62 4.41 -3.72 -13.80
CA SER A 62 5.21 -4.41 -14.83
C SER A 62 6.11 -5.53 -14.27
N TYR A 63 6.52 -5.46 -12.99
CA TYR A 63 7.22 -6.56 -12.32
C TYR A 63 6.34 -7.81 -12.14
N ARG A 64 5.01 -7.70 -12.20
CA ARG A 64 4.08 -8.84 -12.19
C ARG A 64 3.98 -9.50 -13.56
N LEU A 65 4.09 -8.73 -14.64
CA LEU A 65 4.12 -9.23 -16.02
C LEU A 65 5.45 -9.91 -16.37
N ASN A 66 6.55 -9.51 -15.72
CA ASN A 66 7.88 -10.12 -15.91
C ASN A 66 8.16 -11.37 -15.05
N GLN A 67 7.18 -11.85 -14.27
CA GLN A 67 7.33 -13.09 -13.49
C GLN A 67 7.00 -14.31 -14.36
N LYS A 68 8.05 -14.89 -14.98
CA LYS A 68 7.94 -16.06 -15.86
C LYS A 68 7.30 -17.29 -15.20
N ASP A 69 7.32 -17.39 -13.87
CA ASP A 69 6.81 -18.54 -13.10
C ASP A 69 5.70 -18.16 -12.10
N TRP A 70 4.82 -17.23 -12.45
CA TRP A 70 3.72 -16.85 -11.56
C TRP A 70 2.77 -18.04 -11.33
N LYS A 71 2.79 -18.59 -10.12
CA LYS A 71 1.79 -19.57 -9.66
C LYS A 71 0.59 -18.83 -9.09
N PRO A 72 -0.65 -19.22 -9.44
CA PRO A 72 -1.84 -18.58 -8.89
C PRO A 72 -1.83 -18.70 -7.37
N THR A 73 -1.79 -17.55 -6.69
CA THR A 73 -1.94 -17.48 -5.24
C THR A 73 -3.30 -18.07 -4.86
N PHE A 74 -3.33 -18.83 -3.76
CA PHE A 74 -4.54 -19.44 -3.18
C PHE A 74 -5.75 -18.48 -3.27
N ILE A 75 -6.86 -18.97 -3.86
CA ILE A 75 -7.99 -18.16 -4.34
C ILE A 75 -8.56 -17.18 -3.29
N PRO A 76 -8.67 -17.55 -1.99
CA PRO A 76 -9.07 -16.61 -0.94
C PRO A 76 -8.17 -15.37 -0.82
N PHE A 77 -6.85 -15.50 -0.93
CA PHE A 77 -5.93 -14.36 -0.85
C PHE A 77 -6.05 -13.46 -2.08
N ALA A 78 -6.28 -14.03 -3.26
CA ALA A 78 -6.53 -13.25 -4.47
C ALA A 78 -7.82 -12.41 -4.35
N LYS A 79 -8.88 -12.98 -3.75
CA LYS A 79 -10.14 -12.25 -3.47
C LYS A 79 -9.94 -11.15 -2.44
N ALA A 80 -9.24 -11.43 -1.33
CA ALA A 80 -8.94 -10.44 -0.30
C ALA A 80 -8.11 -9.28 -0.88
N ARG A 81 -7.08 -9.58 -1.68
CA ARG A 81 -6.26 -8.58 -2.35
C ARG A 81 -7.08 -7.69 -3.28
N LYS A 82 -7.93 -8.27 -4.14
CA LYS A 82 -8.81 -7.49 -5.01
C LYS A 82 -9.72 -6.55 -4.20
N ARG A 83 -10.22 -6.99 -3.04
CA ARG A 83 -11.01 -6.13 -2.14
C ARG A 83 -10.19 -4.98 -1.60
N ILE A 84 -8.96 -5.24 -1.14
CA ILE A 84 -8.04 -4.20 -0.66
C ILE A 84 -7.76 -3.19 -1.78
N GLU A 85 -7.36 -3.64 -2.96
CA GLU A 85 -7.09 -2.76 -4.12
C GLU A 85 -8.32 -1.91 -4.49
N THR A 86 -9.53 -2.49 -4.45
CA THR A 86 -10.78 -1.76 -4.70
C THR A 86 -11.04 -0.66 -3.67
N ILE A 87 -10.86 -0.97 -2.38
CA ILE A 87 -11.04 0.00 -1.28
C ILE A 87 -10.03 1.13 -1.38
N PHE A 88 -8.77 0.81 -1.70
CA PHE A 88 -7.72 1.82 -1.86
C PHE A 88 -7.99 2.76 -3.04
N SER A 89 -8.36 2.23 -4.21
CA SER A 89 -8.75 3.08 -5.37
C SER A 89 -9.93 3.98 -5.03
N GLN A 90 -10.92 3.49 -4.28
CA GLN A 90 -12.05 4.33 -3.87
C GLN A 90 -11.64 5.45 -2.90
N LEU A 91 -10.76 5.15 -1.95
CA LEU A 91 -10.25 6.14 -1.02
C LEU A 91 -9.38 7.20 -1.71
N THR A 92 -8.55 6.81 -2.67
CA THR A 92 -7.70 7.75 -3.42
C THR A 92 -8.52 8.59 -4.39
N ASP A 93 -9.46 7.99 -5.12
CA ASP A 93 -10.17 8.66 -6.20
C ASP A 93 -11.40 9.43 -5.72
N GLN A 94 -12.27 8.79 -4.91
CA GLN A 94 -13.56 9.38 -4.50
C GLN A 94 -13.42 10.26 -3.25
N PHE A 95 -12.65 9.80 -2.25
CA PHE A 95 -12.46 10.53 -0.99
C PHE A 95 -11.21 11.42 -0.99
N LEU A 96 -10.44 11.39 -2.08
CA LEU A 96 -9.23 12.18 -2.26
C LEU A 96 -8.34 12.13 -1.01
N VAL A 97 -8.12 10.95 -0.44
CA VAL A 97 -7.44 10.78 0.87
C VAL A 97 -6.10 11.53 0.92
N ILE A 98 -5.35 11.50 -0.19
CA ILE A 98 -4.06 12.18 -0.37
C ILE A 98 -4.17 13.71 -0.22
N ARG A 99 -5.31 14.31 -0.60
CA ARG A 99 -5.53 15.76 -0.44
C ARG A 99 -5.91 16.06 1.00
N ASN A 100 -4.92 16.46 1.79
CA ASN A 100 -5.11 16.93 3.16
C ASN A 100 -4.36 18.25 3.43
N TYR A 101 -5.11 19.26 3.89
CA TYR A 101 -4.59 20.59 4.26
C TYR A 101 -4.48 20.81 5.78
N ALA A 102 -4.55 19.75 6.60
CA ALA A 102 -4.42 19.91 8.05
C ALA A 102 -3.00 20.33 8.42
N LYS A 103 -2.88 21.40 9.22
CA LYS A 103 -1.60 21.92 9.73
C LYS A 103 -1.15 21.27 11.04
N ILE A 104 -2.03 20.49 11.67
CA ILE A 104 -1.83 19.86 12.99
C ILE A 104 -2.09 18.36 12.85
N THR A 105 -1.29 17.54 13.53
CA THR A 105 -1.36 16.07 13.50
C THR A 105 -2.73 15.52 13.88
N ASN A 106 -3.35 16.03 14.95
CA ASN A 106 -4.70 15.63 15.36
C ASN A 106 -5.75 15.92 14.27
N GLY A 107 -5.60 17.04 13.56
CA GLY A 107 -6.47 17.38 12.44
C GLY A 107 -6.28 16.47 11.22
N LEU A 108 -5.05 16.01 10.97
CA LEU A 108 -4.74 15.00 9.96
C LEU A 108 -5.44 13.67 10.30
N PHE A 109 -5.27 13.17 11.54
CA PHE A 109 -5.92 11.94 11.98
C PHE A 109 -7.44 12.01 11.89
N ALA A 110 -8.05 13.10 12.39
CA ALA A 110 -9.49 13.30 12.33
C ALA A 110 -10.02 13.27 10.89
N ARG A 111 -9.30 13.88 9.93
CA ARG A 111 -9.70 13.88 8.52
C ARG A 111 -9.54 12.53 7.85
N ILE A 112 -8.46 11.80 8.13
CA ILE A 112 -8.26 10.44 7.61
C ILE A 112 -9.36 9.51 8.15
N ILE A 113 -9.59 9.54 9.46
CA ILE A 113 -10.65 8.75 10.11
C ILE A 113 -12.00 9.10 9.50
N GLY A 114 -12.32 10.40 9.35
CA GLY A 114 -13.58 10.82 8.73
C GLY A 114 -13.79 10.26 7.32
N LYS A 115 -12.74 10.23 6.48
CA LYS A 115 -12.82 9.66 5.12
C LYS A 115 -13.03 8.14 5.14
N ILE A 116 -12.35 7.43 6.03
CA ILE A 116 -12.52 5.97 6.21
C ILE A 116 -13.92 5.66 6.75
N SER A 117 -14.39 6.40 7.76
CA SER A 117 -15.73 6.24 8.33
C SER A 117 -16.81 6.50 7.28
N ALA A 118 -16.69 7.56 6.47
CA ALA A 118 -17.63 7.84 5.40
C ALA A 118 -17.70 6.70 4.37
N LEU A 119 -16.55 6.13 3.98
CA LEU A 119 -16.48 4.96 3.11
C LEU A 119 -17.25 3.77 3.72
N THR A 120 -17.03 3.47 5.00
CA THR A 120 -17.71 2.35 5.69
C THR A 120 -19.22 2.55 5.79
N ILE A 121 -19.69 3.77 6.03
CA ILE A 121 -21.12 4.09 6.08
C ILE A 121 -21.75 3.86 4.71
N LEU A 122 -21.12 4.30 3.62
CA LEU A 122 -21.67 4.11 2.27
C LEU A 122 -21.65 2.63 1.83
N GLN A 123 -20.64 1.87 2.24
CA GLN A 123 -20.63 0.42 2.06
C GLN A 123 -21.79 -0.25 2.79
N TYR A 124 -22.12 0.23 4.00
CA TYR A 124 -23.24 -0.26 4.79
C TYR A 124 -24.60 0.13 4.19
N VAL A 125 -24.76 1.36 3.71
CA VAL A 125 -25.96 1.79 2.98
C VAL A 125 -26.19 0.93 1.74
N ASN A 126 -25.13 0.63 0.98
CA ASN A 126 -25.21 -0.28 -0.15
C ASN A 126 -25.66 -1.69 0.25
N PHE A 127 -25.19 -2.18 1.40
CA PHE A 127 -25.59 -3.49 1.92
C PHE A 127 -27.08 -3.52 2.27
N ILE A 128 -27.62 -2.47 2.90
CA ILE A 128 -29.05 -2.37 3.20
C ILE A 128 -29.90 -2.30 1.92
N ASN A 129 -29.38 -1.66 0.86
CA ASN A 129 -30.08 -1.48 -0.40
C ASN A 129 -29.90 -2.66 -1.39
N ASP A 130 -29.41 -3.82 -0.94
CA ASP A 130 -29.09 -4.99 -1.78
C ASP A 130 -28.18 -4.67 -2.99
N LYS A 131 -27.36 -3.62 -2.88
CA LYS A 131 -26.40 -3.20 -3.89
C LYS A 131 -25.02 -3.81 -3.62
N PRO A 132 -24.19 -4.00 -4.66
CA PRO A 132 -22.83 -4.48 -4.46
C PRO A 132 -22.03 -3.49 -3.59
N ILE A 133 -21.52 -3.99 -2.45
CA ILE A 133 -20.78 -3.23 -1.43
C ILE A 133 -19.67 -2.35 -2.04
N GLY A 134 -18.98 -2.88 -3.06
CA GLY A 134 -17.90 -2.19 -3.75
C GLY A 134 -18.33 -1.09 -4.72
N ARG A 135 -19.61 -0.71 -4.85
CA ARG A 135 -20.05 0.39 -5.74
C ARG A 135 -20.51 1.62 -4.96
N ILE A 136 -19.55 2.33 -4.38
CA ILE A 136 -19.82 3.46 -3.48
C ILE A 136 -20.30 4.71 -4.21
N LYS A 137 -19.91 4.89 -5.48
CA LYS A 137 -20.26 6.06 -6.31
C LYS A 137 -21.76 6.30 -6.48
N TYR A 138 -22.57 5.24 -6.45
CA TYR A 138 -24.04 5.28 -6.66
C TYR A 138 -24.81 4.78 -5.43
N ALA A 139 -24.19 4.86 -4.25
CA ALA A 139 -24.79 4.31 -3.03
C ALA A 139 -26.07 5.03 -2.62
N LEU A 140 -26.17 6.33 -2.91
CA LEU A 140 -27.30 7.19 -2.56
C LEU A 140 -28.30 7.43 -3.70
N ASN A 141 -28.07 6.85 -4.89
CA ASN A 141 -28.97 6.97 -6.04
C ASN A 141 -30.04 5.89 -6.07
#